data_AF-A0A7J7NTP4-F1
#
_entry.id   AF-A0A7J7NTP4-F1
#
_cell.length_a   1.000
_cell.length_b   1.000
_cell.length_c   1.000
_cell.angle_alpha   90.00
_cell.angle_beta   90.00
_cell.angle_gamma   90.00
#
_symmetry.space_group_name_H-M   'P 1'
#
loop_
_entity.id
_entity.type
_entity.pdbx_description
1 polymer ?
#
loop_
_entity_poly.entity_id
_entity_poly.type
_entity_poly.pdbx_seq_one_letter_code
_entity_poly.pdbx_strand_id
1 'polypeptide(L)'
;MDEWDVCCDWFGMEEFKKIGEQNSSNRQKLPTNHCGSSKPFVKYLEESRDYETQQPVGMIELYRRTNFSSKGWTSLVAEENYDLMQQLKDESEAKGVVPKTEDEILNTVLGVRSGYSKGLGHGALS
;
A
#
# COMPACT_ATOMS: atom_id res chain seq x y z
N MET A 1 -28.10 -30.23 -0.67
CA MET A 1 -27.52 -29.37 0.38
C MET A 1 -27.52 -27.98 -0.19
N ASP A 2 -28.08 -27.01 0.53
CA ASP A 2 -28.12 -25.62 0.06
C ASP A 2 -26.70 -25.03 0.06
N GLU A 3 -26.37 -24.14 -0.88
CA GLU A 3 -25.04 -23.51 -0.94
C GLU A 3 -24.71 -22.76 0.36
N TRP A 4 -25.75 -22.28 1.03
CA TRP A 4 -25.66 -21.67 2.36
C TRP A 4 -25.14 -22.64 3.42
N ASP A 5 -25.69 -23.86 3.48
CA ASP A 5 -25.32 -24.85 4.49
C ASP A 5 -23.88 -25.33 4.30
N VAL A 6 -23.45 -25.49 3.04
CA VAL A 6 -22.06 -25.82 2.70
C VAL A 6 -21.09 -24.74 3.18
N CYS A 7 -21.45 -23.46 3.01
CA CYS A 7 -20.65 -22.35 3.53
C CYS A 7 -20.59 -22.35 5.05
N CYS A 8 -21.73 -22.56 5.73
CA CYS A 8 -21.79 -22.61 7.18
C CYS A 8 -20.93 -23.73 7.76
N ASP A 9 -21.00 -24.93 7.17
CA ASP A 9 -20.18 -26.07 7.58
C ASP A 9 -18.69 -25.77 7.39
N TRP A 10 -18.32 -25.20 6.24
CA TRP A 10 -16.94 -24.81 5.95
C TRP A 10 -16.39 -23.76 6.91
N PHE A 11 -17.16 -22.71 7.22
CA PHE A 11 -16.78 -21.71 8.22
C PHE A 11 -16.72 -22.29 9.64
N GLY A 12 -17.48 -23.35 9.91
CA GLY A 12 -17.49 -24.07 11.16
C GLY A 12 -16.24 -24.93 11.41
N MET A 13 -15.52 -25.32 10.35
CA MET A 13 -14.34 -26.18 10.39
C MET A 13 -13.23 -25.57 11.27
N GLU A 14 -12.55 -26.43 12.03
CA GLU A 14 -11.43 -26.03 12.88
C GLU A 14 -10.28 -25.48 12.04
N GLU A 15 -10.05 -26.05 10.86
CA GLU A 15 -9.07 -25.60 9.89
C GLU A 15 -9.31 -24.15 9.46
N PHE A 16 -10.57 -23.81 9.13
CA PHE A 16 -10.93 -22.45 8.73
C PHE A 16 -10.70 -21.46 9.89
N LYS A 17 -11.13 -21.82 11.10
CA LYS A 17 -10.93 -21.00 12.30
C LYS A 17 -9.45 -20.78 12.60
N LYS A 18 -8.63 -21.82 12.50
CA LYS A 18 -7.18 -21.75 12.71
C LYS A 18 -6.49 -20.83 11.70
N ILE A 19 -6.91 -20.86 10.43
CA ILE A 19 -6.44 -19.91 9.41
C ILE A 19 -6.83 -18.48 9.81
N GLY A 20 -8.08 -18.27 10.25
CA GLY A 20 -8.56 -16.98 10.71
C GLY A 20 -7.77 -16.41 11.89
N GLU A 21 -7.49 -17.25 12.90
CA GLU A 21 -6.67 -16.89 14.07
C GLU A 21 -5.25 -16.51 13.64
N GLN A 22 -4.60 -17.33 12.81
CA GLN A 22 -3.26 -17.05 12.30
C GLN A 22 -3.21 -15.74 11.52
N ASN A 23 -4.20 -15.49 10.65
CA ASN A 23 -4.31 -14.25 9.89
C ASN A 23 -4.50 -13.04 10.80
N SER A 24 -5.31 -13.17 11.85
CA SER A 24 -5.52 -12.13 12.86
C SER A 24 -4.23 -11.81 13.62
N SER A 25 -3.53 -12.83 14.13
CA SER A 25 -2.24 -12.66 14.81
C SER A 25 -1.17 -12.07 13.89
N ASN A 26 -1.15 -12.44 12.61
CA ASN A 26 -0.24 -11.85 11.63
C ASN A 26 -0.58 -10.38 11.38
N ARG A 27 -1.87 -10.04 11.28
CA ARG A 27 -2.33 -8.66 11.10
C ARG A 27 -1.97 -7.75 12.27
N GLN A 28 -1.98 -8.28 13.50
CA GLN A 28 -1.54 -7.53 14.70
C GLN A 28 -0.06 -7.16 14.68
N LYS A 29 0.78 -7.88 13.92
CA LYS A 29 2.23 -7.62 13.81
C LYS A 29 2.58 -6.60 12.73
N LEU A 30 1.59 -6.09 11.98
CA LEU A 30 1.86 -5.13 10.91
C LEU A 30 2.32 -3.78 11.49
N PRO A 31 3.47 -3.24 11.04
CA PRO A 31 4.02 -2.00 11.59
C PRO A 31 3.24 -0.75 11.17
N THR A 32 2.45 -0.84 10.10
CA THR A 32 1.62 0.25 9.59
C THR A 32 0.25 -0.28 9.18
N ASN A 33 -0.78 0.56 9.34
CA ASN A 33 -2.13 0.29 8.82
C ASN A 33 -2.41 1.21 7.63
N HIS A 34 -3.22 0.75 6.68
CA HIS A 34 -3.65 1.55 5.53
C HIS A 34 -5.03 2.18 5.80
N CYS A 35 -5.26 3.41 5.36
CA CYS A 35 -6.55 4.10 5.48
C CYS A 35 -7.25 4.39 4.14
N GLY A 36 -6.65 4.06 2.99
CA GLY A 36 -7.25 4.26 1.67
C GLY A 36 -8.43 3.33 1.32
N SER A 37 -9.11 2.76 2.32
CA SER A 37 -10.25 1.84 2.13
C SER A 37 -9.89 0.63 1.25
N SER A 38 -10.90 -0.03 0.66
CA SER A 38 -10.78 -1.16 -0.28
C SER A 38 -10.45 -0.71 -1.71
N LYS A 39 -10.09 0.55 -1.91
CA LYS A 39 -9.85 1.11 -3.25
C LYS A 39 -8.44 0.70 -3.72
N PRO A 40 -8.29 0.13 -4.93
CA PRO A 40 -6.97 -0.24 -5.46
C PRO A 40 -6.16 1.02 -5.81
N PHE A 41 -4.83 0.92 -5.73
CA PHE A 41 -3.92 2.03 -6.03
C PHE A 41 -4.06 2.55 -7.47
N VAL A 42 -4.28 1.67 -8.45
CA VAL A 42 -4.55 2.08 -9.85
C VAL A 42 -5.71 3.05 -9.94
N LYS A 43 -6.79 2.82 -9.18
CA LYS A 43 -7.95 3.70 -9.15
C LYS A 43 -7.65 5.03 -8.46
N TYR A 44 -6.86 5.02 -7.39
CA TYR A 44 -6.36 6.26 -6.79
C TYR A 44 -5.54 7.08 -7.79
N LEU A 45 -4.68 6.44 -8.56
CA LEU A 45 -3.84 7.10 -9.56
C LEU A 45 -4.67 7.68 -10.69
N GLU A 46 -5.63 6.90 -11.22
CA GLU A 46 -6.58 7.36 -12.24
C GLU A 46 -7.37 8.60 -11.79
N GLU A 47 -7.95 8.56 -10.59
CA GLU A 47 -8.72 9.67 -10.03
C GLU A 47 -7.85 10.88 -9.66
N SER A 48 -6.53 10.70 -9.54
CA SER A 48 -5.58 11.75 -9.19
C SER A 48 -4.96 12.46 -10.38
N ARG A 49 -5.34 12.08 -11.60
CA ARG A 49 -4.76 12.66 -12.82
C ARG A 49 -5.03 14.14 -12.90
N ASP A 50 -3.97 14.90 -13.14
CA ASP A 50 -4.07 16.31 -13.48
C ASP A 50 -4.84 16.49 -14.79
N TYR A 51 -5.71 17.50 -14.85
CA TYR A 51 -6.63 17.69 -15.97
C TYR A 51 -5.89 18.01 -17.28
N GLU A 52 -4.81 18.80 -17.20
CA GLU A 52 -4.09 19.28 -18.38
C GLU A 52 -3.04 18.26 -18.85
N THR A 53 -2.23 17.76 -17.93
CA THR A 53 -1.10 16.87 -18.24
C THR A 53 -1.50 15.40 -18.30
N GLN A 54 -2.69 15.06 -17.79
CA GLN A 54 -3.18 13.68 -17.62
C GLN A 54 -2.24 12.80 -16.77
N GLN A 55 -1.27 13.39 -16.05
CA GLN A 55 -0.34 12.66 -15.22
C GLN A 55 -0.94 12.42 -13.83
N PRO A 56 -0.85 11.20 -13.29
CA PRO A 56 -1.25 10.93 -11.91
C PRO A 56 -0.29 11.59 -10.92
N VAL A 57 -0.70 11.65 -9.65
CA VAL A 57 0.25 12.05 -8.58
C VAL A 57 1.40 11.05 -8.47
N GLY A 58 2.53 11.54 -7.96
CA GLY A 58 3.70 10.72 -7.64
C GLY A 58 3.41 9.65 -6.58
N MET A 59 4.27 8.63 -6.53
CA MET A 59 4.13 7.52 -5.59
C MET A 59 4.33 7.92 -4.13
N ILE A 60 5.14 8.95 -3.85
CA ILE A 60 5.31 9.48 -2.50
C ILE A 60 4.00 10.14 -2.02
N GLU A 61 3.32 10.87 -2.90
CA GLU A 61 2.02 11.47 -2.59
C GLU A 61 0.92 10.40 -2.48
N LEU A 62 0.94 9.36 -3.32
CA LEU A 62 0.04 8.22 -3.16
C LEU A 62 0.23 7.55 -1.79
N TYR A 63 1.48 7.36 -1.34
CA TYR A 63 1.77 6.82 -0.01
C TYR A 63 1.14 7.69 1.10
N ARG A 64 1.29 9.01 1.02
CA ARG A 64 0.65 9.94 1.95
C ARG A 64 -0.86 9.77 1.97
N ARG A 65 -1.52 9.84 0.81
CA ARG A 65 -2.98 9.73 0.69
C ARG A 65 -3.55 8.42 1.26
N THR A 66 -2.75 7.37 1.23
CA THR A 66 -3.15 6.03 1.65
C THR A 66 -2.78 5.70 3.10
N ASN A 67 -1.94 6.52 3.75
CA ASN A 67 -1.47 6.36 5.12
C ASN A 67 -1.76 7.56 6.04
N PHE A 68 -2.38 8.62 5.53
CA PHE A 68 -2.81 9.81 6.26
C PHE A 68 -4.31 10.06 6.11
N SER A 69 -4.97 10.49 7.18
CA SER A 69 -6.40 10.80 7.20
C SER A 69 -6.66 12.12 7.93
N SER A 70 -7.94 12.51 8.06
CA SER A 70 -8.32 13.66 8.90
C SER A 70 -7.92 13.53 10.37
N LYS A 71 -7.60 12.31 10.83
CA LYS A 71 -7.11 12.02 12.18
C LYS A 71 -5.57 12.03 12.29
N GLY A 72 -4.87 12.34 11.20
CA GLY A 72 -3.41 12.26 11.10
C GLY A 72 -2.93 10.96 10.48
N TRP A 73 -1.64 10.66 10.72
CA TRP A 73 -0.98 9.46 10.26
C TRP A 73 -1.57 8.20 10.90
N THR A 74 -1.59 7.12 10.13
CA THR A 74 -2.06 5.80 10.57
C THR A 74 -1.17 5.14 11.62
N SER A 75 0.10 5.58 11.71
CA SER A 75 1.09 5.13 12.70
C SER A 75 2.30 6.07 12.66
N LEU A 76 3.09 6.10 13.74
CA LEU A 76 4.37 6.83 13.78
C LEU A 76 5.32 6.34 12.67
N VAL A 77 5.38 5.03 12.44
CA VAL A 77 6.20 4.44 11.38
C VAL A 77 5.77 4.95 9.98
N ALA A 78 4.49 5.21 9.76
CA ALA A 78 4.03 5.77 8.48
C ALA A 78 4.49 7.22 8.28
N GLU A 79 4.50 8.02 9.35
CA GLU A 79 5.03 9.38 9.35
C GLU A 79 6.54 9.37 9.09
N GLU A 80 7.30 8.61 9.87
CA GLU A 80 8.77 8.49 9.73
C GLU A 80 9.18 8.02 8.33
N ASN A 81 8.44 7.06 7.75
CA ASN A 81 8.69 6.63 6.38
C ASN A 81 8.45 7.75 5.37
N TYR A 82 7.37 8.51 5.53
CA TYR A 82 7.08 9.62 4.62
C TYR A 82 8.15 10.71 4.70
N ASP A 83 8.55 11.07 5.92
CA ASP A 83 9.60 12.07 6.14
C ASP A 83 10.94 11.62 5.51
N LEU A 84 11.28 10.34 5.66
CA LEU A 84 12.48 9.77 5.02
C LEU A 84 12.38 9.77 3.47
N MET A 85 11.20 9.49 2.90
CA MET A 85 10.99 9.58 1.45
C MET A 85 11.24 11.01 0.94
N GLN A 86 10.73 12.01 1.67
CA GLN A 86 10.92 13.42 1.31
C GLN A 86 12.39 13.83 1.41
N GLN A 87 13.08 13.44 2.49
CA GLN A 87 14.51 13.68 2.63
C GLN A 87 15.31 13.08 1.45
N LEU A 88 15.03 11.83 1.09
CA LEU A 88 15.72 11.16 -0.03
C LEU A 88 15.43 11.82 -1.38
N LYS A 89 14.22 12.37 -1.56
CA LYS A 89 13.84 13.13 -2.75
C LYS A 89 14.66 14.41 -2.85
N ASP A 90 14.67 15.22 -1.80
CA ASP A 90 15.41 16.49 -1.75
C ASP A 90 16.93 16.26 -1.95
N GLU A 91 17.49 15.23 -1.30
CA GLU A 91 18.89 14.85 -1.48
C GLU A 91 19.21 14.40 -2.90
N SER A 92 18.26 13.74 -3.58
CA SER A 92 18.45 13.26 -4.94
C SER A 92 18.46 14.41 -5.95
N GLU A 93 17.63 15.43 -5.72
CA GLU A 93 17.55 16.62 -6.57
C GLU A 93 18.79 17.51 -6.41
N ALA A 94 19.42 17.50 -5.24
CA ALA A 94 20.61 18.32 -4.94
C ALA A 94 21.93 17.78 -5.54
N LYS A 95 22.05 16.49 -5.87
CA LYS A 95 23.35 15.83 -6.13
C LYS A 95 23.89 15.93 -7.57
N GLY A 96 23.17 16.51 -8.53
CA GLY A 96 23.65 16.68 -9.92
C GLY A 96 23.92 15.37 -10.68
N VAL A 97 23.52 14.23 -10.10
CA VAL A 97 23.47 12.91 -10.73
C VAL A 97 22.02 12.68 -11.20
N VAL A 98 21.79 11.72 -12.11
CA VAL A 98 20.42 11.30 -12.50
C VAL A 98 19.60 11.09 -11.22
N PRO A 99 18.52 11.88 -11.00
CA PRO A 99 17.73 11.77 -9.79
C PRO A 99 17.09 10.38 -9.71
N LYS A 100 17.06 9.81 -8.51
CA LYS A 100 16.29 8.61 -8.23
C LYS A 100 14.82 8.85 -8.55
N THR A 101 14.17 7.84 -9.09
CA THR A 101 12.71 7.87 -9.27
C THR A 101 12.02 7.76 -7.92
N GLU A 102 10.77 8.23 -7.82
CA GLU A 102 9.98 8.06 -6.60
C GLU A 102 9.79 6.57 -6.24
N ASP A 103 9.71 5.68 -7.23
CA ASP A 103 9.66 4.23 -7.01
C ASP A 103 10.92 3.69 -6.34
N GLU A 104 12.10 4.14 -6.76
CA GLU A 104 13.37 3.75 -6.14
C GLU A 104 13.47 4.25 -4.71
N ILE A 105 12.97 5.46 -4.44
CA ILE A 105 12.89 6.03 -3.09
C ILE A 105 11.93 5.20 -2.23
N LEU A 106 10.73 4.91 -2.72
CA LEU A 106 9.76 4.08 -1.99
C LEU A 106 10.32 2.68 -1.69
N ASN A 107 10.96 2.03 -2.66
CA ASN A 107 11.58 0.72 -2.46
C ASN A 107 12.73 0.77 -1.45
N THR A 108 13.47 1.88 -1.39
CA THR A 108 14.53 2.08 -0.40
C THR A 108 13.95 2.17 1.02
N VAL A 109 12.81 2.86 1.19
CA VAL A 109 12.20 3.08 2.51
C VAL A 109 11.34 1.89 2.97
N LEU A 110 10.48 1.37 2.10
CA LEU A 110 9.48 0.34 2.45
C LEU A 110 9.98 -1.10 2.21
N GLY A 111 11.12 -1.23 1.53
CA GLY A 111 11.62 -2.49 0.96
C GLY A 111 10.86 -2.89 -0.32
N VAL A 112 11.44 -3.83 -1.07
CA VAL A 112 10.80 -4.41 -2.26
C VAL A 112 9.68 -5.35 -1.82
N ARG A 113 8.43 -4.90 -1.88
CA ARG A 113 7.25 -5.73 -1.59
C ARG A 113 6.63 -6.20 -2.90
N SER A 114 6.69 -7.51 -3.17
CA SER A 114 6.11 -8.12 -4.39
C SER A 114 4.61 -7.86 -4.59
N GLY A 115 3.88 -7.55 -3.51
CA GLY A 115 2.46 -7.15 -3.57
C GLY A 115 2.23 -5.70 -4.03
N TYR A 116 3.18 -4.79 -3.80
CA TYR A 116 3.06 -3.38 -4.19
C TYR A 116 3.09 -3.23 -5.72
N SER A 117 4.06 -3.89 -6.37
CA SER A 117 4.13 -3.98 -7.84
C SER A 117 2.87 -4.60 -8.45
N LYS A 118 2.28 -5.63 -7.81
CA LYS A 118 1.01 -6.23 -8.24
C LYS A 118 -0.18 -5.26 -8.08
N GLY A 119 -0.22 -4.49 -6.99
CA GLY A 119 -1.27 -3.49 -6.73
C GLY A 119 -1.25 -2.28 -7.68
N LEU A 120 -0.13 -2.06 -8.37
CA LEU A 120 0.05 -1.07 -9.44
C LEU A 120 -0.31 -1.63 -10.84
N GLY A 121 -0.74 -2.88 -10.94
CA GLY A 121 -1.09 -3.51 -12.23
C GLY A 121 0.10 -4.11 -13.00
N HIS A 122 1.29 -4.20 -12.40
CA HIS A 122 2.48 -4.81 -13.03
C HIS A 122 2.55 -6.34 -12.84
N GLY A 123 1.48 -6.99 -12.40
CA GLY A 123 1.41 -8.45 -12.34
C GLY A 123 1.39 -9.05 -13.74
N ALA A 124 2.26 -10.02 -14.03
CA ALA A 124 2.10 -10.84 -15.23
C ALA A 124 0.72 -11.53 -15.17
N LEU A 125 -0.02 -11.47 -16.27
CA LEU A 125 -1.14 -12.38 -16.52
C LEU A 125 -0.54 -13.79 -16.61
N SER A 126 -0.59 -14.55 -15.52
CA SER A 126 -0.29 -15.99 -15.54
C SER A 126 -1.52 -16.79 -15.95
#